data_AF-A0A7J4TW50-F1
#
_entry.id   AF-A0A7J4TW50-F1
#
_cell.length_a   1.000
_cell.length_b   1.000
_cell.length_c   1.000
_cell.angle_alpha   90.00
_cell.angle_beta   90.00
_cell.angle_gamma   90.00
#
_symmetry.space_group_name_H-M   'P 1'
#
loop_
_entity.id
_entity.type
_entity.pdbx_description
1 polymer ?
#
loop_
_entity_poly.entity_id
_entity_poly.type
_entity_poly.pdbx_seq_one_letter_code
_entity_poly.pdbx_strand_id
1 'polypeptide(L)'
;MEYDITLCACGSNDYYTTFRYQSIIEVDTILISHRHLYRGLYSAHEKSGLVSISIDPRRILSFKKKQATLENLPFVLAQSFPFLDRKCAVPGEAEKLLRLAFEFSSERERDARGGKAKEVSEEFEQFQQAVPVELFPPCMHNILAGMKDGKKRAMFVFTNFLTSVGWTPDAIEELLLKWNQKNPEPLRENLIQGHVRYLRQKRSSQQTQRTPPPSCDNKMYYIDMGICTPDHLCKTIRNPLQYVRKKLRFLQQQRTSKPGSDKGGNKENNKRILSDGQKQRMQEAKKKYKEFREQMKGKKEHKEKDKL
;
A
#
# COMPACT_ATOMS: atom_id res chain seq x y z
N MET A 1 -34.70 -57.94 19.56
CA MET A 1 -33.65 -57.04 20.03
C MET A 1 -34.32 -55.74 20.38
N GLU A 2 -34.67 -55.59 21.66
CA GLU A 2 -35.17 -54.34 22.21
C GLU A 2 -34.00 -53.36 22.24
N TYR A 3 -34.18 -52.19 21.61
CA TYR A 3 -33.20 -51.12 21.65
C TYR A 3 -33.45 -50.31 22.91
N ASP A 4 -32.46 -50.32 23.80
CA ASP A 4 -32.45 -49.51 25.01
C ASP A 4 -32.35 -48.03 24.62
N ILE A 5 -33.46 -47.30 24.76
CA ILE A 5 -33.54 -45.88 24.43
C ILE A 5 -32.95 -45.13 25.61
N THR A 6 -31.66 -44.83 25.56
CA THR A 6 -31.01 -43.97 26.55
C THR A 6 -31.67 -42.59 26.54
N LEU A 7 -32.46 -42.32 27.57
CA LEU A 7 -33.06 -41.02 27.86
C LEU A 7 -31.96 -39.96 28.06
N CYS A 8 -32.24 -38.74 27.60
CA CYS A 8 -31.41 -37.57 27.86
C CYS A 8 -31.14 -37.44 29.38
N ALA A 9 -29.91 -37.07 29.77
CA ALA A 9 -29.49 -37.01 31.17
C ALA A 9 -30.33 -36.08 32.07
N CYS A 10 -31.15 -35.19 31.48
CA CYS A 10 -32.08 -34.33 32.21
C CYS A 10 -33.48 -34.94 32.43
N GLY A 11 -33.74 -36.18 32.00
CA GLY A 11 -35.01 -36.88 32.22
C GLY A 11 -36.21 -36.37 31.41
N SER A 12 -36.02 -35.34 30.58
CA SER A 12 -37.09 -34.83 29.69
C SER A 12 -37.12 -35.62 28.39
N ASN A 13 -38.30 -36.15 28.04
CA ASN A 13 -38.56 -36.79 26.75
C ASN A 13 -38.92 -35.78 25.64
N ASP A 14 -38.85 -34.48 25.96
CA ASP A 14 -39.12 -33.40 25.03
C ASP A 14 -37.87 -33.12 24.19
N TYR A 15 -37.89 -33.59 22.94
CA TYR A 15 -36.95 -33.18 21.92
C TYR A 15 -37.71 -32.54 20.76
N TYR A 16 -37.21 -31.41 20.26
CA TYR A 16 -37.73 -30.83 19.03
C TYR A 16 -37.28 -31.71 17.87
N THR A 17 -38.22 -32.35 17.18
CA THR A 17 -37.95 -33.12 15.94
C THR A 17 -37.43 -32.23 14.81
N THR A 18 -37.61 -30.92 14.92
CA THR A 18 -37.27 -29.94 13.88
C THR A 18 -36.34 -28.88 14.46
N PHE A 19 -35.08 -28.88 14.02
CA PHE A 19 -34.10 -27.86 14.40
C PHE A 19 -34.54 -26.48 13.89
N ARG A 20 -35.02 -25.62 14.80
CA ARG A 20 -35.39 -24.23 14.48
C ARG A 20 -34.14 -23.35 14.45
N TYR A 21 -33.40 -23.41 13.35
CA TYR A 21 -32.18 -22.63 13.14
C TYR A 21 -32.38 -21.11 13.25
N GLN A 22 -33.60 -20.63 12.99
CA GLN A 22 -33.98 -19.22 12.99
C GLN A 22 -33.88 -18.55 14.38
N SER A 23 -33.94 -19.31 15.47
CA SER A 23 -33.78 -18.77 16.83
C SER A 23 -32.31 -18.65 17.27
N ILE A 24 -31.38 -19.24 16.51
CA ILE A 24 -29.95 -19.30 16.84
C ILE A 24 -29.15 -18.40 15.92
N ILE A 25 -29.59 -18.25 14.67
CA ILE A 25 -28.89 -17.49 13.63
C ILE A 25 -29.69 -16.23 13.33
N GLU A 26 -29.29 -15.11 13.93
CA GLU A 26 -29.71 -13.79 13.49
C GLU A 26 -28.93 -13.47 12.20
N VAL A 27 -29.59 -13.63 11.05
CA VAL A 27 -28.97 -13.42 9.74
C VAL A 27 -28.87 -11.91 9.50
N ASP A 28 -27.67 -11.35 9.63
CA ASP A 28 -27.40 -9.96 9.32
C ASP A 28 -27.52 -9.72 7.80
N THR A 29 -28.70 -9.27 7.38
CA THR A 29 -29.04 -9.01 5.97
C THR A 29 -28.19 -7.89 5.35
N ILE A 30 -27.56 -7.05 6.17
CA ILE A 30 -26.67 -5.97 5.70
C ILE A 30 -25.29 -6.54 5.28
N LEU A 31 -24.83 -7.61 5.93
CA LEU A 31 -23.59 -8.31 5.56
C LEU A 31 -23.76 -9.23 4.33
N ILE A 32 -25.00 -9.62 3.99
CA ILE A 32 -25.33 -10.35 2.75
C ILE A 32 -25.42 -9.37 1.57
N SER A 33 -24.33 -8.66 1.28
CA SER A 33 -24.19 -8.08 -0.06
C SER A 33 -23.97 -9.21 -1.07
N HIS A 34 -24.48 -9.10 -2.30
CA HIS A 34 -24.29 -10.09 -3.38
C HIS A 34 -22.84 -10.52 -3.64
N ARG A 35 -21.84 -9.75 -3.14
CA ARG A 35 -20.41 -10.04 -3.27
C ARG A 35 -19.82 -10.92 -2.16
N HIS A 36 -20.59 -11.27 -1.13
CA HIS A 36 -20.12 -12.04 0.03
C HIS A 36 -20.83 -13.38 0.23
N LEU A 37 -21.76 -13.75 -0.65
CA LEU A 37 -22.29 -15.11 -0.70
C LEU A 37 -21.24 -16.05 -1.31
N TYR A 38 -20.61 -16.86 -0.46
CA TYR A 38 -19.85 -18.02 -0.92
C TYR A 38 -20.83 -18.95 -1.64
N ARG A 39 -20.55 -19.26 -2.90
CA ARG A 39 -21.35 -20.23 -3.67
C ARG A 39 -21.16 -21.59 -3.04
N GLY A 40 -22.21 -22.09 -2.40
CA GLY A 40 -22.25 -23.44 -1.86
C GLY A 40 -22.17 -24.51 -2.95
N LEU A 41 -21.85 -25.73 -2.54
CA LEU A 41 -22.01 -26.88 -3.41
C LEU A 41 -23.47 -26.99 -3.86
N TYR A 42 -23.69 -27.32 -5.13
CA TYR A 42 -25.01 -27.41 -5.77
C TYR A 42 -25.78 -26.08 -5.88
N SER A 43 -25.12 -24.94 -5.67
CA SER A 43 -25.72 -23.63 -5.92
C SER A 43 -25.80 -23.33 -7.43
N ALA A 44 -26.94 -22.84 -7.90
CA ALA A 44 -27.09 -22.36 -9.28
C ALA A 44 -26.66 -20.88 -9.41
N HIS A 45 -25.99 -20.56 -10.51
CA HIS A 45 -25.63 -19.20 -10.87
C HIS A 45 -26.79 -18.51 -11.58
N GLU A 46 -27.36 -17.48 -10.97
CA GLU A 46 -28.52 -16.71 -11.46
C GLU A 46 -28.47 -16.36 -12.95
N LYS A 47 -27.38 -15.74 -13.44
CA LYS A 47 -27.28 -15.33 -14.85
C LYS A 47 -26.95 -16.43 -15.86
N SER A 48 -26.25 -17.49 -15.46
CA SER A 48 -25.74 -18.50 -16.41
C SER A 48 -26.47 -19.83 -16.34
N GLY A 49 -27.29 -20.04 -15.30
CA GLY A 49 -27.98 -21.30 -15.05
C GLY A 49 -27.04 -22.46 -14.69
N LEU A 50 -25.74 -22.21 -14.56
CA LEU A 50 -24.75 -23.24 -14.24
C LEU A 50 -24.74 -23.54 -12.74
N VAL A 51 -24.50 -24.80 -12.40
CA VAL A 51 -24.53 -25.33 -11.04
C VAL A 51 -23.12 -25.63 -10.56
N SER A 52 -22.81 -25.25 -9.31
CA SER A 52 -21.59 -25.68 -8.62
C SER A 52 -21.67 -27.19 -8.35
N ILE A 53 -20.78 -28.00 -8.91
CA ILE A 53 -20.79 -29.47 -8.76
C ILE A 53 -19.48 -29.98 -8.18
N SER A 54 -19.52 -31.08 -7.41
CA SER A 54 -18.31 -31.78 -6.96
C SER A 54 -17.75 -32.63 -8.10
N ILE A 55 -16.43 -32.59 -8.27
CA ILE A 55 -15.73 -33.32 -9.33
C ILE A 55 -14.58 -34.09 -8.67
N ASP A 56 -14.34 -35.31 -9.13
CA ASP A 56 -13.16 -36.08 -8.73
C ASP A 56 -11.87 -35.32 -9.12
N PRO A 57 -10.97 -35.02 -8.18
CA PRO A 57 -9.70 -34.36 -8.47
C PRO A 57 -8.91 -35.01 -9.61
N ARG A 58 -9.00 -36.34 -9.76
CA ARG A 58 -8.30 -37.10 -10.83
C ARG A 58 -8.85 -36.80 -12.22
N ARG A 59 -10.10 -36.31 -12.32
CA ARG A 59 -10.81 -36.07 -13.58
C ARG A 59 -10.98 -34.59 -13.90
N ILE A 60 -10.34 -33.70 -13.15
CA ILE A 60 -10.51 -32.25 -13.29
C ILE A 60 -10.21 -31.73 -14.71
N LEU A 61 -9.22 -32.31 -15.39
CA LEU A 61 -8.85 -31.94 -16.76
C LEU A 61 -9.91 -32.34 -17.80
N SER A 62 -10.77 -33.31 -17.48
CA SER A 62 -11.85 -33.78 -18.35
C SER A 62 -13.15 -32.99 -18.19
N PHE A 63 -13.18 -32.04 -17.25
CA PHE A 63 -14.36 -31.24 -16.97
C PHE A 63 -14.75 -30.37 -18.17
N LYS A 64 -16.03 -30.45 -18.56
CA LYS A 64 -16.62 -29.61 -19.59
C LYS A 64 -17.74 -28.78 -18.99
N LYS A 65 -17.81 -27.50 -19.36
CA LYS A 65 -18.84 -26.54 -18.90
C LYS A 65 -20.28 -27.08 -19.02
N LYS A 66 -20.58 -27.87 -20.05
CA LYS A 66 -21.90 -28.50 -20.26
C LYS A 66 -22.30 -29.45 -19.12
N GLN A 67 -21.35 -30.05 -18.40
CA GLN A 67 -21.65 -30.93 -17.27
C GLN A 67 -22.23 -30.17 -16.08
N ALA A 68 -21.96 -28.87 -15.97
CA ALA A 68 -22.50 -28.01 -14.92
C ALA A 68 -23.87 -27.39 -15.27
N THR A 69 -24.60 -27.91 -16.25
CA THR A 69 -25.99 -27.48 -16.52
C THR A 69 -26.98 -28.26 -15.66
N LEU A 70 -28.14 -27.65 -15.39
CA LEU A 70 -29.19 -28.28 -14.57
C LEU A 70 -29.67 -29.62 -15.15
N GLU A 71 -29.75 -29.72 -16.48
CA GLU A 71 -30.15 -30.94 -17.21
C GLU A 71 -29.19 -32.12 -16.97
N ASN A 72 -27.88 -31.83 -16.87
CA ASN A 72 -26.85 -32.86 -16.68
C ASN A 72 -26.60 -33.17 -15.20
N LEU A 73 -27.24 -32.44 -14.29
CA LEU A 73 -27.03 -32.58 -12.85
C LEU A 73 -27.33 -34.00 -12.33
N PRO A 74 -28.43 -34.69 -12.72
CA PRO A 74 -28.69 -36.06 -12.27
C PRO A 74 -27.57 -37.04 -12.67
N PHE A 75 -27.03 -36.89 -13.88
CA PHE A 75 -25.94 -37.72 -14.39
C PHE A 75 -24.62 -37.45 -13.65
N VAL A 76 -24.32 -36.18 -13.37
CA VAL A 76 -23.13 -35.80 -12.61
C VAL A 76 -23.23 -36.22 -11.14
N LEU A 77 -24.41 -36.10 -10.52
CA LEU A 77 -24.66 -36.54 -9.15
C LEU A 77 -24.50 -38.06 -9.01
N ALA A 78 -24.94 -38.84 -10.01
CA ALA A 78 -24.75 -40.28 -10.03
C ALA A 78 -23.26 -40.71 -10.15
N GLN A 79 -22.41 -39.84 -10.71
CA GLN A 79 -20.96 -40.03 -10.81
C GLN A 79 -20.17 -39.20 -9.79
N SER A 80 -20.87 -38.58 -8.84
CA SER A 80 -20.28 -37.52 -8.04
C SER A 80 -19.25 -38.05 -7.06
N PHE A 81 -18.16 -37.31 -6.97
CA PHE A 81 -17.22 -37.44 -5.87
C PHE A 81 -17.89 -36.88 -4.62
N PRO A 82 -18.03 -37.66 -3.52
CA PRO A 82 -18.62 -37.16 -2.29
C PRO A 82 -17.78 -36.00 -1.76
N PHE A 83 -18.38 -34.80 -1.73
CA PHE A 83 -17.68 -33.59 -1.31
C PHE A 83 -17.29 -33.62 0.17
N LEU A 84 -18.11 -34.28 1.00
CA LEU A 84 -17.87 -34.48 2.43
C LEU A 84 -18.21 -35.92 2.79
N ASP A 85 -17.19 -36.78 2.82
CA ASP A 85 -17.33 -38.12 3.37
C ASP A 85 -17.12 -38.10 4.89
N ARG A 86 -18.22 -38.28 5.64
CA ARG A 86 -18.19 -38.32 7.10
C ARG A 86 -17.35 -39.47 7.65
N LYS A 87 -17.14 -40.54 6.88
CA LYS A 87 -16.30 -41.68 7.28
C LYS A 87 -14.82 -41.33 7.29
N CYS A 88 -14.41 -40.38 6.46
CA CYS A 88 -13.04 -39.89 6.36
C CYS A 88 -12.79 -38.64 7.22
N ALA A 89 -13.81 -38.11 7.89
CA ALA A 89 -13.68 -36.92 8.72
C ALA A 89 -12.87 -37.22 9.98
N VAL A 90 -11.87 -36.38 10.26
CA VAL A 90 -11.03 -36.51 11.46
C VAL A 90 -11.61 -35.64 12.58
N PRO A 91 -11.91 -36.20 13.77
CA PRO A 91 -12.36 -35.41 14.91
C PRO A 91 -11.39 -34.27 15.23
N GLY A 92 -11.91 -33.05 15.43
CA GLY A 92 -11.10 -31.86 15.73
C GLY A 92 -10.45 -31.16 14.52
N GLU A 93 -10.59 -31.69 13.30
CA GLU A 93 -10.03 -31.06 12.09
C GLU A 93 -10.60 -29.66 11.83
N ALA A 94 -11.91 -29.49 12.01
CA ALA A 94 -12.57 -28.19 11.85
C ALA A 94 -12.10 -27.16 12.90
N GLU A 95 -11.92 -27.58 14.16
CA GLU A 95 -11.35 -26.73 15.21
C GLU A 95 -9.92 -26.30 14.86
N LYS A 96 -9.10 -27.25 14.40
CA LYS A 96 -7.74 -26.99 13.94
C LYS A 96 -7.71 -25.99 12.79
N LEU A 97 -8.59 -26.15 11.79
CA LEU A 97 -8.71 -25.22 10.67
C LEU A 97 -9.07 -23.81 11.14
N LEU A 98 -10.06 -23.69 12.04
CA LEU A 98 -10.46 -22.40 12.60
C LEU A 98 -9.32 -21.76 13.38
N ARG A 99 -8.63 -22.53 14.23
CA ARG A 99 -7.46 -22.06 14.99
C ARG A 99 -6.36 -21.55 14.06
N LEU A 100 -6.00 -22.32 13.03
CA LEU A 100 -5.01 -21.92 12.02
C LEU A 100 -5.45 -20.66 11.24
N ALA A 101 -6.73 -20.53 10.92
CA ALA A 101 -7.25 -19.34 10.24
C ALA A 101 -7.18 -18.08 11.13
N PHE A 102 -7.46 -18.22 12.42
CA PHE A 102 -7.28 -17.15 13.42
C PHE A 102 -5.81 -16.79 13.64
N GLU A 103 -4.93 -17.79 13.70
CA GLU A 103 -3.48 -17.55 13.79
C GLU A 103 -2.98 -16.83 12.53
N PHE A 104 -3.36 -17.29 11.34
CA PHE A 104 -2.99 -16.66 10.07
C PHE A 104 -3.50 -15.22 9.93
N SER A 105 -4.72 -14.92 10.39
CA SER A 105 -5.22 -13.53 10.40
C SER A 105 -4.41 -12.67 11.37
N SER A 106 -4.08 -13.21 12.55
CA SER A 106 -3.22 -12.53 13.52
C SER A 106 -1.81 -12.32 12.99
N GLU A 107 -1.26 -13.25 12.22
CA GLU A 107 0.04 -13.12 11.55
C GLU A 107 0.00 -12.07 10.45
N ARG A 108 -1.02 -12.03 9.59
CA ARG A 108 -1.18 -10.93 8.61
C ARG A 108 -1.34 -9.59 9.29
N GLU A 109 -2.04 -9.52 10.42
CA GLU A 109 -2.12 -8.29 11.19
C GLU A 109 -0.78 -7.96 11.88
N ARG A 110 0.00 -8.95 12.33
CA ARG A 110 1.36 -8.74 12.87
C ARG A 110 2.32 -8.32 11.77
N ASP A 111 2.24 -8.90 10.58
CA ASP A 111 3.04 -8.57 9.40
C ASP A 111 2.66 -7.18 8.87
N ALA A 112 1.37 -6.87 8.82
CA ALA A 112 0.86 -5.53 8.50
C ALA A 112 1.21 -4.49 9.58
N ARG A 113 1.35 -4.90 10.85
CA ARG A 113 1.79 -4.05 11.98
C ARG A 113 3.30 -4.07 12.22
N GLY A 114 4.09 -4.90 11.53
CA GLY A 114 5.53 -5.03 11.77
C GLY A 114 6.07 -6.46 11.75
N GLY A 115 5.93 -7.18 10.64
CA GLY A 115 6.74 -8.37 10.40
C GLY A 115 8.21 -7.97 10.35
N LYS A 116 8.96 -8.23 11.44
CA LYS A 116 10.35 -7.80 11.69
C LYS A 116 10.74 -6.56 10.89
N ALA A 117 10.01 -5.47 11.11
CA ALA A 117 10.60 -4.17 10.88
C ALA A 117 11.84 -4.18 11.76
N LYS A 118 13.01 -4.17 11.14
CA LYS A 118 14.18 -3.54 11.75
C LYS A 118 13.61 -2.31 12.44
N GLU A 119 13.74 -2.21 13.77
CA GLU A 119 13.40 -1.01 14.53
C GLU A 119 14.29 0.12 14.02
N VAL A 120 14.02 0.56 12.80
CA VAL A 120 14.29 1.89 12.35
C VAL A 120 13.11 2.64 12.94
N SER A 121 13.23 2.92 14.23
CA SER A 121 12.65 4.10 14.86
C SER A 121 13.25 5.35 14.20
N GLU A 122 13.24 5.44 12.87
CA GLU A 122 12.98 6.71 12.25
C GLU A 122 11.53 6.96 12.63
N GLU A 123 11.34 7.62 13.78
CA GLU A 123 10.26 8.57 13.92
C GLU A 123 10.12 9.20 12.54
N PHE A 124 9.07 8.82 11.79
CA PHE A 124 8.86 9.39 10.47
C PHE A 124 8.67 10.87 10.75
N GLU A 125 9.72 11.68 10.58
CA GLU A 125 9.70 13.12 10.84
C GLU A 125 8.47 13.63 10.11
N GLN A 126 7.45 13.95 10.89
CA GLN A 126 6.18 14.36 10.36
C GLN A 126 6.37 15.79 9.88
N PHE A 127 5.89 16.06 8.67
CA PHE A 127 5.79 17.43 8.21
C PHE A 127 4.77 18.13 9.10
N GLN A 128 5.27 19.01 9.99
CA GLN A 128 4.44 19.83 10.89
C GLN A 128 3.62 20.86 10.10
N GLN A 129 4.13 21.25 8.92
CA GLN A 129 3.48 22.20 8.02
C GLN A 129 3.35 21.58 6.62
N ALA A 130 2.29 21.97 5.93
CA ALA A 130 2.06 21.58 4.55
C ALA A 130 3.23 22.04 3.66
N VAL A 131 3.85 21.08 2.97
CA VAL A 131 4.91 21.38 2.03
C VAL A 131 4.33 22.16 0.84
N PRO A 132 4.96 23.28 0.45
CA PRO A 132 4.47 24.09 -0.65
C PRO A 132 4.74 23.41 -2.01
N VAL A 133 3.91 23.73 -3.00
CA VAL A 133 3.81 22.99 -4.28
C VAL A 133 5.13 22.99 -5.06
N GLU A 134 5.94 24.04 -4.95
CA GLU A 134 7.21 24.21 -5.66
C GLU A 134 8.26 23.15 -5.24
N LEU A 135 8.06 22.52 -4.09
CA LEU A 135 8.93 21.47 -3.59
C LEU A 135 8.49 20.07 -4.02
N PHE A 136 7.36 19.96 -4.74
CA PHE A 136 6.85 18.67 -5.19
C PHE A 136 7.77 18.03 -6.26
N PRO A 137 7.75 16.70 -6.39
CA PRO A 137 8.44 16.02 -7.47
C PRO A 137 7.79 16.31 -8.84
N PRO A 138 8.51 16.08 -9.95
CA PRO A 138 8.00 16.32 -11.29
C PRO A 138 6.72 15.53 -11.59
N CYS A 139 6.58 14.30 -11.07
CA CYS A 139 5.37 13.51 -11.28
C CYS A 139 4.10 14.15 -10.67
N MET A 140 4.21 14.85 -9.55
CA MET A 140 3.07 15.54 -8.93
C MET A 140 2.74 16.85 -9.65
N HIS A 141 3.74 17.53 -10.21
CA HIS A 141 3.53 18.67 -11.10
C HIS A 141 2.79 18.25 -12.38
N ASN A 142 3.15 17.11 -12.96
CA ASN A 142 2.46 16.57 -14.12
C ASN A 142 1.00 16.21 -13.81
N ILE A 143 0.71 15.69 -12.61
CA ILE A 143 -0.67 15.53 -12.15
C ILE A 143 -1.36 16.91 -12.12
N LEU A 144 -0.77 17.92 -11.47
CA LEU A 144 -1.36 19.26 -11.34
C LEU A 144 -1.62 20.00 -12.66
N ALA A 145 -0.90 19.64 -13.73
CA ALA A 145 -1.11 20.16 -15.07
C ALA A 145 -2.42 19.67 -15.72
N GLY A 146 -3.02 18.61 -15.17
CA GLY A 146 -4.21 17.96 -15.72
C GLY A 146 -3.86 16.68 -16.47
N MET A 147 -4.83 15.77 -16.58
CA MET A 147 -4.64 14.44 -17.12
C MET A 147 -5.79 14.04 -18.05
N LYS A 148 -5.46 13.43 -19.20
CA LYS A 148 -6.43 12.83 -20.12
C LYS A 148 -6.99 11.52 -19.57
N ASP A 149 -6.10 10.59 -19.21
CA ASP A 149 -6.40 9.27 -18.68
C ASP A 149 -5.71 9.05 -17.32
N GLY A 150 -6.14 8.07 -16.53
CA GLY A 150 -5.53 7.72 -15.24
C GLY A 150 -6.00 8.56 -14.04
N LYS A 151 -6.97 9.47 -14.22
CA LYS A 151 -7.45 10.43 -13.21
C LYS A 151 -7.74 9.81 -11.83
N LYS A 152 -8.41 8.64 -11.76
CA LYS A 152 -8.72 7.96 -10.49
C LYS A 152 -7.46 7.45 -9.77
N ARG A 153 -6.50 6.89 -10.52
CA ARG A 153 -5.22 6.43 -10.00
C ARG A 153 -4.36 7.62 -9.55
N ALA A 154 -4.32 8.69 -10.34
CA ALA A 154 -3.65 9.93 -9.99
C ALA A 154 -4.22 10.57 -8.72
N MET A 155 -5.54 10.64 -8.58
CA MET A 155 -6.21 11.13 -7.37
C MET A 155 -5.77 10.33 -6.13
N PHE A 156 -5.71 8.99 -6.22
CA PHE A 156 -5.24 8.14 -5.14
C PHE A 156 -3.78 8.41 -4.77
N VAL A 157 -2.89 8.41 -5.77
CA VAL A 157 -1.45 8.67 -5.58
C VAL A 157 -1.22 10.05 -4.97
N PHE A 158 -1.91 11.06 -5.50
CA PHE A 158 -1.74 12.45 -5.10
C PHE A 158 -2.28 12.70 -3.69
N THR A 159 -3.44 12.14 -3.35
CA THR A 159 -4.02 12.24 -2.00
C THR A 159 -3.11 11.62 -0.95
N ASN A 160 -2.56 10.43 -1.19
CA ASN A 160 -1.61 9.79 -0.26
C ASN A 160 -0.32 10.59 -0.11
N PHE A 161 0.18 11.16 -1.21
CA PHE A 161 1.34 12.06 -1.18
C PHE A 161 1.06 13.32 -0.35
N LEU A 162 0.00 14.07 -0.66
CA LEU A 162 -0.39 15.31 0.04
C LEU A 162 -0.61 15.09 1.53
N THR A 163 -1.30 14.00 1.88
CA THR A 163 -1.51 13.56 3.27
C THR A 163 -0.19 13.33 3.98
N SER A 164 0.79 12.75 3.28
CA SER A 164 2.13 12.46 3.82
C SER A 164 3.00 13.71 3.94
N VAL A 165 2.76 14.77 3.16
CA VAL A 165 3.50 16.04 3.20
C VAL A 165 2.78 17.15 3.97
N GLY A 166 1.86 16.79 4.87
CA GLY A 166 1.28 17.70 5.86
C GLY A 166 0.02 18.45 5.43
N TRP A 167 -0.61 18.12 4.29
CA TRP A 167 -1.85 18.77 3.87
C TRP A 167 -3.08 18.27 4.65
N THR A 168 -3.98 19.20 4.97
CA THR A 168 -5.27 18.91 5.64
C THR A 168 -6.27 18.32 4.64
N PRO A 169 -7.27 17.53 5.07
CA PRO A 169 -8.25 16.95 4.16
C PRO A 169 -9.00 18.01 3.33
N ASP A 170 -9.28 19.16 3.95
CA ASP A 170 -10.02 20.24 3.32
C ASP A 170 -9.18 20.93 2.22
N ALA A 171 -7.90 21.18 2.49
CA ALA A 171 -6.98 21.72 1.48
C ALA A 171 -6.76 20.73 0.32
N ILE A 172 -6.76 19.42 0.60
CA ILE A 172 -6.69 18.38 -0.43
C ILE A 172 -7.95 18.41 -1.29
N GLU A 173 -9.13 18.51 -0.69
CA GLU A 173 -10.40 18.57 -1.40
C GLU A 173 -10.45 19.78 -2.35
N GLU A 174 -10.10 20.96 -1.85
CA GLU A 174 -10.06 22.18 -2.65
C GLU A 174 -9.08 22.04 -3.83
N LEU A 175 -7.89 21.50 -3.59
CA LEU A 175 -6.90 21.29 -4.63
C LEU A 175 -7.37 20.27 -5.67
N LEU A 176 -8.01 19.18 -5.24
CA LEU A 176 -8.54 18.15 -6.14
C LEU A 176 -9.69 18.68 -7.00
N LEU A 177 -10.58 19.50 -6.45
CA LEU A 177 -11.66 20.14 -7.23
C LEU A 177 -11.08 21.09 -8.28
N LYS A 178 -10.11 21.94 -7.91
CA LYS A 178 -9.39 22.82 -8.85
C LYS A 178 -8.63 22.05 -9.92
N TRP A 179 -7.96 20.97 -9.55
CA TRP A 179 -7.28 20.09 -10.48
C TRP A 179 -8.26 19.41 -11.45
N ASN A 180 -9.41 18.97 -10.95
CA ASN A 180 -10.40 18.26 -11.74
C ASN A 180 -10.97 19.12 -12.87
N GLN A 181 -11.11 20.43 -12.65
CA GLN A 181 -11.56 21.39 -13.67
C GLN A 181 -10.56 21.55 -14.84
N LYS A 182 -9.27 21.26 -14.63
CA LYS A 182 -8.24 21.32 -15.68
C LYS A 182 -8.24 20.09 -16.57
N ASN A 183 -8.89 19.01 -16.15
CA ASN A 183 -8.93 17.77 -16.91
C ASN A 183 -9.90 17.92 -18.10
N PRO A 184 -9.55 17.42 -19.30
CA PRO A 184 -10.45 17.49 -20.47
C PRO A 184 -11.83 16.86 -20.23
N GLU A 185 -11.88 15.83 -19.38
CA GLU A 185 -13.12 15.26 -18.87
C GLU A 185 -13.02 15.20 -17.34
N PRO A 186 -13.78 16.02 -16.59
CA PRO A 186 -13.73 16.02 -15.14
C PRO A 186 -14.32 14.73 -14.57
N LEU A 187 -13.74 14.25 -13.46
CA LEU A 187 -14.37 13.24 -12.61
C LEU A 187 -15.63 13.81 -11.97
N ARG A 188 -16.62 12.95 -11.70
CA ARG A 188 -17.80 13.35 -10.92
C ARG A 188 -17.39 13.82 -9.53
N GLU A 189 -17.89 14.97 -9.10
CA GLU A 189 -17.51 15.57 -7.81
C GLU A 189 -17.76 14.65 -6.61
N ASN A 190 -18.88 13.92 -6.61
CA ASN A 190 -19.20 12.93 -5.57
C ASN A 190 -18.11 11.86 -5.39
N LEU A 191 -17.36 11.53 -6.45
CA LEU A 191 -16.25 10.58 -6.36
C LEU A 191 -15.06 11.19 -5.62
N ILE A 192 -14.79 12.48 -5.84
CA ILE A 192 -13.73 13.24 -5.14
C ILE A 192 -14.11 13.41 -3.67
N GLN A 193 -15.33 13.89 -3.40
CA GLN A 193 -15.85 14.07 -2.04
C GLN A 193 -15.87 12.74 -1.27
N GLY A 194 -16.30 11.65 -1.91
CA GLY A 194 -16.26 10.31 -1.33
C GLY A 194 -14.84 9.85 -1.00
N HIS A 195 -13.87 10.16 -1.86
CA HIS A 195 -12.46 9.85 -1.62
C HIS A 195 -11.89 10.62 -0.42
N VAL A 196 -12.18 11.92 -0.32
CA VAL A 196 -11.76 12.76 0.81
C VAL A 196 -12.47 12.34 2.09
N ARG A 197 -13.76 12.00 2.05
CA ARG A 197 -14.50 11.48 3.21
C ARG A 197 -13.85 10.22 3.78
N TYR A 198 -13.46 9.27 2.91
CA TYR A 198 -12.71 8.08 3.33
C TYR A 198 -11.38 8.44 3.98
N LEU A 199 -10.65 9.42 3.44
CA LEU A 199 -9.42 9.93 4.04
C LEU A 199 -9.65 10.52 5.45
N ARG A 200 -10.72 11.32 5.63
CA ARG A 200 -11.11 11.89 6.93
C ARG A 200 -11.38 10.78 7.96
N GLN A 201 -12.15 9.76 7.57
CA GLN A 201 -12.47 8.61 8.43
C GLN A 201 -11.23 7.80 8.84
N LYS A 202 -10.27 7.64 7.91
CA LYS A 202 -8.99 6.98 8.24
C LYS A 202 -8.14 7.80 9.22
N ARG A 203 -8.17 9.13 9.12
CA ARG A 203 -7.43 10.03 10.03
C ARG A 203 -8.02 10.09 11.44
N SER A 204 -9.34 9.92 11.59
CA SER A 204 -10.00 9.97 12.91
C SER A 204 -9.75 8.72 13.75
N SER A 205 -9.42 7.59 13.13
CA SER A 205 -8.98 6.39 13.84
C SER A 205 -7.51 6.55 14.24
N GLN A 206 -7.26 6.87 15.52
CA GLN A 206 -5.93 7.12 16.11
C GLN A 206 -4.90 6.00 15.84
N GLN A 207 -5.34 4.81 15.42
CA GLN A 207 -4.50 3.64 15.12
C GLN A 207 -4.03 3.51 13.67
N THR A 208 -4.53 4.32 12.73
CA THR A 208 -4.18 4.10 11.30
C THR A 208 -2.98 4.94 10.91
N GLN A 209 -1.81 4.31 10.80
CA GLN A 209 -0.61 4.93 10.22
C GLN A 209 -0.95 5.52 8.83
N ARG A 210 -0.52 6.76 8.57
CA ARG A 210 -0.75 7.43 7.28
C ARG A 210 -0.20 6.56 6.16
N THR A 211 -1.04 6.19 5.19
CA THR A 211 -0.61 5.37 4.06
C THR A 211 0.32 6.20 3.16
N PRO A 212 1.59 5.80 2.98
CA PRO A 212 2.50 6.51 2.11
C PRO A 212 2.04 6.40 0.64
N PRO A 213 2.45 7.33 -0.24
CA PRO A 213 2.25 7.15 -1.67
C PRO A 213 2.98 5.88 -2.15
N PRO A 214 2.51 5.23 -3.23
CA PRO A 214 3.17 4.03 -3.76
C PRO A 214 4.62 4.30 -4.16
N SER A 215 5.42 3.23 -4.24
CA SER A 215 6.81 3.33 -4.72
C SER A 215 6.86 3.70 -6.19
N CYS A 216 7.89 4.47 -6.58
CA CYS A 216 8.16 4.86 -7.96
C CYS A 216 8.34 3.64 -8.89
N ASP A 217 8.83 2.51 -8.37
CA ASP A 217 9.10 1.30 -9.15
C ASP A 217 7.82 0.58 -9.57
N ASN A 218 6.68 0.89 -8.93
CA ASN A 218 5.40 0.31 -9.32
C ASN A 218 4.88 0.98 -10.60
N LYS A 219 5.06 0.27 -11.72
CA LYS A 219 4.71 0.71 -13.07
C LYS A 219 3.29 1.30 -13.15
N MET A 220 2.33 0.68 -12.47
CA MET A 220 0.90 1.03 -12.51
C MET A 220 0.58 2.46 -12.04
N TYR A 221 1.42 3.06 -11.20
CA TYR A 221 1.11 4.32 -10.50
C TYR A 221 1.87 5.55 -11.00
N TYR A 222 2.90 5.39 -11.83
CA TYR A 222 3.68 6.54 -12.31
C TYR A 222 4.06 6.39 -13.77
N ILE A 223 4.67 5.26 -14.14
CA ILE A 223 5.21 5.02 -15.47
C ILE A 223 4.06 4.77 -16.46
N ASP A 224 3.16 3.83 -16.16
CA ASP A 224 2.06 3.44 -17.05
C ASP A 224 0.99 4.54 -17.18
N MET A 225 0.96 5.48 -16.24
CA MET A 225 0.11 6.68 -16.32
C MET A 225 0.75 7.82 -17.13
N GLY A 226 2.01 7.67 -17.56
CA GLY A 226 2.72 8.70 -18.32
C GLY A 226 3.07 9.95 -17.51
N ILE A 227 3.00 9.90 -16.17
CA ILE A 227 3.28 11.07 -15.31
C ILE A 227 4.72 11.09 -14.79
N CYS A 228 5.50 10.02 -14.99
CA CYS A 228 6.89 9.96 -14.53
C CYS A 228 7.84 10.65 -15.51
N THR A 229 8.28 11.88 -15.18
CA THR A 229 9.37 12.57 -15.89
C THR A 229 10.54 12.79 -14.93
N PRO A 230 11.46 11.80 -14.79
CA PRO A 230 12.47 11.82 -13.74
C PRO A 230 13.53 12.90 -13.97
N ASP A 231 13.82 13.68 -12.93
CA ASP A 231 14.96 14.59 -12.88
C ASP A 231 16.20 13.92 -12.24
N HIS A 232 17.26 14.69 -12.00
CA HIS A 232 18.48 14.19 -11.35
C HIS A 232 18.24 13.68 -9.92
N LEU A 233 17.30 14.28 -9.18
CA LEU A 233 16.98 13.89 -7.80
C LEU A 233 16.13 12.62 -7.77
N CYS A 234 15.22 12.45 -8.74
CA CYS A 234 14.38 11.26 -8.93
C CYS A 234 15.21 9.97 -9.03
N LYS A 235 16.39 10.01 -9.65
CA LYS A 235 17.29 8.85 -9.79
C LYS A 235 17.81 8.30 -8.45
N THR A 236 17.71 9.09 -7.38
CA THR A 236 18.26 8.74 -6.05
C THR A 236 17.19 8.35 -5.05
N ILE A 237 15.92 8.27 -5.45
CA ILE A 237 14.78 8.03 -4.55
C ILE A 237 13.98 6.80 -4.98
N ARG A 238 13.30 6.18 -4.02
CA ARG A 238 12.37 5.05 -4.26
C ARG A 238 10.90 5.47 -4.21
N ASN A 239 10.63 6.67 -3.69
CA ASN A 239 9.30 7.16 -3.42
C ASN A 239 9.24 8.70 -3.52
N PRO A 240 8.15 9.29 -4.05
CA PRO A 240 8.00 10.74 -4.14
C PRO A 240 8.16 11.51 -2.81
N LEU A 241 7.84 10.88 -1.68
CA LEU A 241 8.02 11.48 -0.35
C LEU A 241 9.51 11.73 -0.03
N GLN A 242 10.40 10.83 -0.49
CA GLN A 242 11.84 11.00 -0.31
C GLN A 242 12.39 12.17 -1.13
N TYR A 243 11.77 12.48 -2.27
CA TYR A 243 12.12 13.64 -3.09
C TYR A 243 12.02 14.92 -2.27
N VAL A 244 10.86 15.12 -1.64
CA VAL A 244 10.56 16.31 -0.83
C VAL A 244 11.53 16.42 0.33
N ARG A 245 11.77 15.32 1.05
CA ARG A 245 12.73 15.28 2.17
C ARG A 245 14.13 15.67 1.73
N LYS A 246 14.63 15.11 0.63
CA LYS A 246 15.96 15.46 0.10
C LYS A 246 16.04 16.91 -0.36
N LYS A 247 15.01 17.42 -1.04
CA LYS A 247 14.95 18.81 -1.52
C LYS A 247 14.95 19.80 -0.35
N LEU A 248 14.20 19.51 0.72
CA LEU A 248 14.20 20.33 1.94
C LEU A 248 15.56 20.31 2.65
N ARG A 249 16.18 19.13 2.81
CA ARG A 249 17.52 19.01 3.39
C ARG A 249 18.55 19.82 2.59
N PHE A 250 18.49 19.77 1.26
CA PHE A 250 19.36 20.56 0.40
C PHE A 250 19.16 22.07 0.58
N LEU A 251 17.91 22.54 0.66
CA LEU A 251 17.60 23.96 0.90
C LEU A 251 18.06 24.42 2.29
N GLN A 252 17.92 23.58 3.31
CA GLN A 252 18.43 23.87 4.66
C GLN A 252 19.96 23.99 4.66
N GLN A 253 20.66 23.09 3.97
CA GLN A 253 22.12 23.16 3.81
C GLN A 253 22.59 24.40 3.05
N GLN A 254 21.85 24.81 2.01
CA GLN A 254 22.16 26.06 1.29
C GLN A 254 21.94 27.31 2.14
N ARG A 255 20.92 27.30 3.01
CA ARG A 255 20.66 28.39 3.96
C ARG A 255 21.75 28.48 5.02
N THR A 256 22.30 27.36 5.47
CA THR A 256 23.42 27.35 6.43
C THR A 256 24.78 27.67 5.78
N SER A 257 24.91 27.49 4.46
CA SER A 257 26.16 27.76 3.72
C SER A 257 26.24 29.14 3.05
N LYS A 258 25.17 29.95 3.01
CA LYS A 258 25.22 31.33 2.50
C LYS A 258 25.67 32.30 3.61
N PRO A 259 26.77 33.05 3.45
CA PRO A 259 27.09 34.16 4.35
C PRO A 259 26.27 35.40 3.97
N GLY A 260 25.33 35.80 4.84
CA GLY A 260 24.86 37.18 5.01
C GLY A 260 23.59 37.62 4.24
N SER A 261 22.52 37.89 4.99
CA SER A 261 21.75 39.15 4.93
C SER A 261 20.78 39.24 6.11
N ASP A 262 21.06 40.17 7.02
CA ASP A 262 20.24 40.80 8.06
C ASP A 262 19.05 40.05 8.68
N LYS A 263 19.17 39.80 9.99
CA LYS A 263 18.22 40.30 11.00
C LYS A 263 18.90 40.29 12.37
N GLY A 264 18.98 41.48 12.97
CA GLY A 264 19.59 41.75 14.27
C GLY A 264 18.98 40.92 15.40
N GLY A 265 19.86 40.53 16.32
CA GLY A 265 19.50 39.70 17.47
C GLY A 265 20.74 39.04 18.05
N ASN A 266 21.45 39.83 18.86
CA ASN A 266 22.56 39.51 19.76
C ASN A 266 23.02 38.04 19.80
N LYS A 267 24.19 37.74 19.22
CA LYS A 267 24.94 36.50 19.47
C LYS A 267 26.37 36.84 19.84
N GLU A 268 26.60 36.93 21.13
CA GLU A 268 27.93 36.85 21.70
C GLU A 268 28.60 35.52 21.28
N ASN A 269 29.82 35.70 20.77
CA ASN A 269 30.97 34.82 20.84
C ASN A 269 30.75 33.30 20.90
N ASN A 270 30.95 32.63 19.76
CA ASN A 270 31.70 31.37 19.79
C ASN A 270 32.47 31.11 18.49
N LYS A 271 33.62 31.78 18.32
CA LYS A 271 34.63 31.38 17.33
C LYS A 271 35.38 30.17 17.90
N ARG A 272 35.16 28.97 17.34
CA ARG A 272 36.08 27.84 17.57
C ARG A 272 37.40 28.14 16.86
N ILE A 273 38.39 28.58 17.61
CA ILE A 273 39.76 28.81 17.16
C ILE A 273 40.39 27.43 16.86
N LEU A 274 40.78 27.20 15.61
CA LEU A 274 41.54 26.00 15.21
C LEU A 274 42.91 26.02 15.89
N SER A 275 43.31 24.90 16.49
CA SER A 275 44.67 24.72 17.03
C SER A 275 45.72 24.82 15.93
N ASP A 276 46.94 25.23 16.25
CA ASP A 276 47.98 25.45 15.23
C ASP A 276 48.37 24.16 14.49
N GLY A 277 48.25 23.00 15.16
CA GLY A 277 48.37 21.69 14.50
C GLY A 277 47.28 21.42 13.46
N GLN A 278 46.05 21.88 13.67
CA GLN A 278 44.97 21.76 12.68
C GLN A 278 45.19 22.70 11.48
N LYS A 279 45.75 23.90 11.72
CA LYS A 279 46.12 24.83 10.64
C LYS A 279 47.26 24.28 9.78
N GLN A 280 48.28 23.68 10.39
CA GLN A 280 49.40 23.05 9.68
C GLN A 280 48.92 21.86 8.82
N ARG A 281 48.10 20.95 9.37
CA ARG A 281 47.55 19.82 8.60
C ARG A 281 46.70 20.26 7.40
N MET A 282 45.94 21.35 7.57
CA MET A 282 45.16 21.93 6.48
C MET A 282 46.05 22.59 5.40
N GLN A 283 47.16 23.24 5.78
CA GLN A 283 48.12 23.81 4.84
C GLN A 283 48.89 22.72 4.08
N GLU A 284 49.33 21.66 4.75
CA GLU A 284 49.98 20.51 4.11
C GLU A 284 49.05 19.79 3.13
N ALA A 285 47.78 19.58 3.51
CA ALA A 285 46.79 18.98 2.62
C ALA A 285 46.55 19.83 1.36
N LYS A 286 46.49 21.16 1.51
CA LYS A 286 46.39 22.08 0.36
C LYS A 286 47.63 22.03 -0.54
N LYS A 287 48.82 21.93 0.04
CA LYS A 287 50.08 21.82 -0.72
C LYS A 287 50.13 20.51 -1.52
N LYS A 288 49.82 19.37 -0.88
CA LYS A 288 49.75 18.05 -1.54
C LYS A 288 48.73 18.02 -2.68
N TYR A 289 47.57 18.65 -2.50
CA TYR A 289 46.56 18.72 -3.55
C TYR A 289 47.02 19.56 -4.76
N LYS A 290 47.73 20.66 -4.51
CA LYS A 290 48.29 21.50 -5.58
C LYS A 290 49.36 20.76 -6.39
N GLU A 291 50.28 20.08 -5.71
CA GLU A 291 51.33 19.25 -6.32
C GLU A 291 50.73 18.11 -7.16
N PHE A 292 49.71 17.41 -6.63
CA PHE A 292 48.98 16.37 -7.36
C PHE A 292 48.32 16.91 -8.64
N ARG A 293 47.71 18.10 -8.55
CA ARG A 293 47.05 18.74 -9.70
C ARG A 293 48.04 19.15 -10.78
N GLU A 294 49.23 19.62 -10.41
CA GLU A 294 50.30 19.99 -11.35
C GLU A 294 50.89 18.75 -12.04
N GLN A 295 51.12 17.65 -11.30
CA GLN A 295 51.55 16.38 -11.90
C GLN A 295 50.54 15.83 -12.91
N MET A 296 49.23 15.95 -12.62
CA MET A 296 48.18 15.50 -13.53
C MET A 296 48.05 16.37 -14.77
N LYS A 297 48.41 17.66 -14.71
CA LYS A 297 48.49 18.54 -15.88
C LYS A 297 49.70 18.18 -16.76
N GLY A 298 50.88 17.98 -16.18
CA GLY A 298 52.07 17.58 -16.94
C GLY A 298 51.91 16.23 -17.66
N LYS A 299 51.23 15.26 -17.02
CA LYS A 299 50.91 13.97 -17.66
C LYS A 299 49.92 14.08 -18.82
N LYS A 300 49.04 15.09 -18.84
CA LYS A 300 48.14 15.35 -19.97
C LYS A 300 48.89 15.96 -21.15
N GLU A 301 49.76 16.93 -20.89
CA GLU A 301 50.54 17.62 -21.92
C GLU A 301 51.55 16.69 -22.61
N HIS A 302 52.14 15.74 -21.88
CA HIS A 302 53.05 14.74 -22.48
C HIS A 302 52.31 13.75 -23.39
N LYS A 303 51.10 13.33 -23.00
CA LYS A 303 50.25 12.41 -23.79
C LYS A 303 49.71 13.03 -25.08
N GLU A 304 49.70 14.36 -25.17
CA GLU A 304 49.20 15.11 -26.32
C GLU A 304 50.32 15.35 -27.35
N LYS A 305 51.59 15.38 -26.91
CA LYS A 305 52.77 15.47 -27.79
C LYS A 305 53.17 14.14 -28.43
N ASP A 306 52.95 13.01 -27.75
CA ASP A 306 53.24 11.66 -28.31
C ASP A 306 52.19 11.19 -29.35
N LYS A 307 51.22 12.04 -29.71
CA LYS A 307 50.15 11.76 -30.68
C LYS A 307 50.24 12.60 -31.97
N LEU A 308 51.31 13.38 -32.14
CA LEU A 308 51.62 14.09 -33.38
C LEU A 308 52.83 13.44 -34.06
#